data_AF-A0A9P9EX76-F1
#
_entry.id   AF-A0A9P9EX76-F1
#
_cell.length_a   1.000
_cell.length_b   1.000
_cell.length_c   1.000
_cell.angle_alpha   90.00
_cell.angle_beta   90.00
_cell.angle_gamma   90.00
#
_symmetry.space_group_name_H-M   'P 1'
#
loop_
_entity.id
_entity.type
_entity.pdbx_description
1 polymer ?
#
loop_
_entity_poly.entity_id
_entity_poly.type
_entity_poly.pdbx_seq_one_letter_code
_entity_poly.pdbx_strand_id
1 'polypeptide(L)'
;MKMGTESSAARVYRVGVPPVPQPHLPYTIDVCWSFTRQFQDRQFPRLNDDLISEVTSVAFREETEVLNEQLRKQGNKQLLSCIDGLKTMGGTLLHELTHTHLGGDTRDLPEGECYSWKCVVAAKSVRNADSFAMLGIALELWSRNYMVNEDGTFEKFE
;
A
#
# COMPACT_ATOMS: atom_id res chain seq x y z
N MET A 1 11.55 -53.78 -12.80
CA MET A 1 12.50 -52.75 -12.31
C MET A 1 12.66 -51.72 -13.42
N LYS A 2 11.88 -50.64 -13.40
CA LYS A 2 12.07 -49.47 -14.28
C LYS A 2 12.65 -48.38 -13.40
N MET A 3 13.95 -48.13 -13.52
CA MET A 3 14.56 -46.95 -12.92
C MET A 3 14.25 -45.76 -13.83
N GLY A 4 13.46 -44.82 -13.33
CA GLY A 4 13.26 -43.53 -13.96
C GLY A 4 14.55 -42.74 -13.88
N THR A 5 15.10 -42.36 -15.03
CA THR A 5 16.18 -41.38 -15.11
C THR A 5 15.56 -39.99 -15.01
N GLU A 6 15.59 -39.41 -13.81
CA GLU A 6 15.46 -37.97 -13.64
C GLU A 6 16.66 -37.31 -14.33
N SER A 7 16.44 -36.83 -15.56
CA SER A 7 17.36 -35.91 -16.20
C SER A 7 17.17 -34.56 -15.53
N SER A 8 18.12 -34.20 -14.65
CA SER A 8 18.29 -32.86 -14.11
C SER A 8 18.42 -31.85 -15.24
N ALA A 9 17.30 -31.27 -15.66
CA ALA A 9 17.29 -30.10 -16.52
C ALA A 9 17.84 -28.94 -15.68
N ALA A 10 19.14 -28.71 -15.82
CA ALA A 10 19.82 -27.53 -15.33
C ALA A 10 18.97 -26.30 -15.70
N ARG A 11 18.50 -25.58 -14.68
CA ARG A 11 17.99 -24.22 -14.84
C ARG A 11 19.07 -23.43 -15.57
N VAL A 12 18.85 -23.18 -16.85
CA VAL A 12 19.61 -22.19 -17.59
C VAL A 12 19.30 -20.87 -16.91
N TYR A 13 20.18 -20.44 -16.01
CA TYR A 13 20.28 -19.06 -15.62
C TYR A 13 20.59 -18.32 -16.91
N ARG A 14 19.54 -17.74 -17.54
CA ARG A 14 19.78 -16.65 -18.47
C ARG A 14 20.51 -15.61 -17.63
N VAL A 15 21.81 -15.50 -17.87
CA VAL A 15 22.61 -14.36 -17.45
C VAL A 15 21.90 -13.19 -18.11
N GLY A 16 21.00 -12.57 -17.34
CA GLY A 16 20.27 -11.40 -17.77
C GLY A 16 21.31 -10.40 -18.21
N VAL A 17 21.04 -9.75 -19.34
CA VAL A 17 21.71 -8.52 -19.74
C VAL A 17 21.95 -7.70 -18.46
N PRO A 18 23.18 -7.28 -18.14
CA PRO A 18 23.42 -6.44 -16.98
C PRO A 18 22.41 -5.29 -17.05
N PRO A 19 21.71 -4.96 -15.94
CA PRO A 19 20.75 -3.88 -15.97
C PRO A 19 21.44 -2.67 -16.59
N VAL A 20 20.91 -2.20 -17.73
CA VAL A 20 21.40 -0.97 -18.33
C VAL A 20 21.27 0.08 -17.24
N PRO A 21 22.36 0.75 -16.82
CA PRO A 21 22.25 1.84 -15.86
C PRO A 21 21.18 2.78 -16.39
N GLN A 22 20.13 2.99 -15.60
CA GLN A 22 19.09 3.96 -15.87
C GLN A 22 19.40 5.18 -14.99
N PRO A 23 20.41 6.01 -15.32
CA PRO A 23 20.83 7.16 -14.50
C PRO A 23 19.75 8.24 -14.37
N HIS A 24 18.58 8.04 -14.98
CA HIS A 24 17.43 8.93 -14.95
C HIS A 24 16.25 8.37 -14.14
N LEU A 25 16.34 7.14 -13.62
CA LEU A 25 15.32 6.59 -12.72
C LEU A 25 15.65 6.98 -11.27
N PRO A 26 14.63 7.30 -10.45
CA PRO A 26 14.85 8.06 -9.24
C PRO A 26 15.54 7.21 -8.16
N TYR A 27 16.77 7.59 -7.82
CA TYR A 27 17.36 7.31 -6.50
C TYR A 27 16.78 8.26 -5.42
N THR A 28 15.73 9.00 -5.78
CA THR A 28 15.09 10.03 -4.96
C THR A 28 13.68 9.59 -4.64
N ILE A 29 13.26 9.80 -3.39
CA ILE A 29 11.84 9.80 -3.06
C ILE A 29 11.29 11.19 -3.37
N ASP A 30 10.09 11.27 -3.94
CA ASP A 30 9.36 12.54 -4.06
C ASP A 30 8.24 12.54 -3.02
N VAL A 31 8.12 13.61 -2.26
CA VAL A 31 7.05 13.72 -1.26
C VAL A 31 6.35 15.05 -1.47
N CYS A 32 5.07 14.97 -1.81
CA CYS A 32 4.29 16.16 -2.07
C CYS A 32 4.23 17.07 -0.83
N TRP A 33 4.56 18.35 -1.01
CA TRP A 33 4.51 19.36 0.06
C TRP A 33 3.12 19.47 0.68
N SER A 34 2.07 19.54 -0.14
CA SER A 34 0.69 19.68 0.37
C SER A 34 0.28 18.47 1.21
N PHE A 35 0.77 17.30 0.86
CA PHE A 35 0.54 16.06 1.60
C PHE A 35 1.33 16.04 2.91
N THR A 36 2.60 16.47 2.89
CA THR A 36 3.42 16.64 4.10
C THR A 36 2.76 17.60 5.10
N ARG A 37 2.18 18.70 4.60
CA ARG A 37 1.48 19.69 5.44
C ARG A 37 0.26 19.09 6.14
N GLN A 38 -0.52 18.23 5.46
CA GLN A 38 -1.66 17.55 6.08
C GLN A 38 -1.23 16.68 7.26
N PHE A 39 -0.10 15.97 7.14
CA PHE A 39 0.43 15.21 8.28
C PHE A 39 0.97 16.11 9.38
N GLN A 40 1.61 17.24 9.04
CA GLN A 40 2.07 18.21 10.03
C GLN A 40 0.90 18.78 10.84
N ASP A 41 -0.22 19.11 10.20
CA ASP A 41 -1.42 19.62 10.88
C ASP A 41 -2.03 18.58 11.84
N ARG A 42 -1.83 17.29 11.56
CA ARG A 42 -2.18 16.15 12.44
C ARG A 42 -1.06 15.74 13.39
N GLN A 43 0.01 16.52 13.50
CA GLN A 43 1.19 16.26 14.34
C GLN A 43 1.92 14.93 14.02
N PHE A 44 1.98 14.54 12.74
CA PHE A 44 2.60 13.31 12.27
C PHE A 44 2.10 12.07 13.04
N PRO A 45 0.81 11.73 12.89
CA PRO A 45 0.20 10.64 13.64
C PRO A 45 0.96 9.34 13.41
N ARG A 46 1.09 8.56 14.47
CA ARG A 46 1.67 7.21 14.41
C ARG A 46 0.55 6.20 14.40
N LEU A 47 0.79 5.08 13.73
CA LEU A 47 -0.11 3.94 13.85
C LEU A 47 0.02 3.38 15.27
N ASN A 48 -1.00 3.66 16.08
CA ASN A 48 -1.10 3.26 17.49
C ASN A 48 -2.58 3.05 17.84
N ASP A 49 -2.84 2.65 19.10
CA ASP A 49 -4.20 2.31 19.54
C ASP A 49 -5.15 3.52 19.53
N ASP A 50 -4.62 4.73 19.76
CA ASP A 50 -5.40 5.97 19.69
C ASP A 50 -5.90 6.22 18.26
N LEU A 51 -5.02 6.15 17.26
CA LEU A 51 -5.38 6.31 15.86
C LEU A 51 -6.32 5.19 15.39
N ILE A 52 -6.10 3.95 15.84
CA ILE A 52 -7.01 2.82 15.58
C ILE A 52 -8.41 3.11 16.15
N SER A 53 -8.50 3.63 17.37
CA SER A 53 -9.77 4.02 18.00
C SER A 53 -10.44 5.18 17.26
N GLU A 54 -9.67 6.15 16.76
CA GLU A 54 -10.18 7.26 15.94
C GLU A 54 -10.83 6.75 14.66
N VAL A 55 -10.12 5.96 13.86
CA VAL A 55 -10.60 5.52 12.54
C VAL A 55 -11.69 4.45 12.61
N THR A 56 -11.86 3.81 13.76
CA THR A 56 -12.96 2.85 14.01
C THR A 56 -14.19 3.51 14.64
N SER A 57 -14.09 4.78 15.03
CA SER A 57 -15.21 5.52 15.63
C SER A 57 -16.38 5.68 14.66
N VAL A 58 -17.58 5.83 15.23
CA VAL A 58 -18.79 6.12 14.44
C VAL A 58 -18.64 7.42 13.66
N ALA A 59 -18.09 8.46 14.30
CA ALA A 59 -17.86 9.76 13.67
C ALA A 59 -16.97 9.65 12.42
N PHE A 60 -15.83 8.94 12.52
CA PHE A 60 -14.95 8.75 11.37
C PHE A 60 -15.63 7.99 10.22
N ARG A 61 -16.44 6.98 10.55
CA ARG A 61 -17.19 6.21 9.54
C ARG A 61 -18.23 7.06 8.83
N GLU A 62 -18.96 7.90 9.57
CA GLU A 62 -19.94 8.83 9.01
C GLU A 62 -19.27 9.88 8.11
N GLU A 63 -18.16 10.48 8.56
CA GLU A 63 -17.37 11.41 7.74
C GLU A 63 -16.83 10.75 6.47
N THR A 64 -16.32 9.52 6.60
CA THR A 64 -15.83 8.73 5.45
C THR A 64 -16.94 8.45 4.45
N GLU A 65 -18.15 8.16 4.91
CA GLU A 65 -19.28 7.91 3.99
C GLU A 65 -19.73 9.19 3.29
N VAL A 66 -19.73 10.34 3.97
CA VAL A 66 -19.99 11.65 3.35
C VAL A 66 -18.96 11.94 2.25
N LEU A 67 -17.68 11.69 2.51
CA LEU A 67 -16.61 11.84 1.52
C LEU A 67 -16.78 10.87 0.35
N ASN A 68 -17.07 9.60 0.63
CA ASN A 68 -17.32 8.60 -0.40
C ASN A 68 -18.51 8.97 -1.29
N GLU A 69 -19.56 9.55 -0.73
CA GLU A 69 -20.69 10.03 -1.53
C GLU A 69 -20.30 11.18 -2.47
N GLN A 70 -19.42 12.08 -2.03
CA GLN A 70 -18.87 13.12 -2.90
C GLN A 70 -17.98 12.53 -4.01
N LEU A 71 -17.12 11.57 -3.67
CA LEU A 71 -16.26 10.87 -4.62
C LEU A 71 -17.07 10.13 -5.69
N ARG A 72 -18.16 9.45 -5.28
CA ARG A 72 -19.09 8.79 -6.23
C ARG A 72 -19.72 9.79 -7.20
N LYS A 73 -20.16 10.96 -6.71
CA LYS A 73 -20.73 12.02 -7.55
C LYS A 73 -19.73 12.59 -8.56
N GLN A 74 -18.44 12.56 -8.23
CA GLN A 74 -17.34 12.94 -9.12
C GLN A 74 -16.93 11.82 -10.09
N GLY A 75 -17.59 10.66 -10.04
CA GLY A 75 -17.24 9.50 -10.86
C GLY A 75 -15.98 8.77 -10.40
N ASN A 76 -15.49 9.07 -9.19
CA ASN A 76 -14.31 8.41 -8.64
C ASN A 76 -14.66 6.99 -8.20
N LYS A 77 -13.82 6.03 -8.61
CA LYS A 77 -13.97 4.61 -8.28
C LYS A 77 -13.20 4.22 -7.02
N GLN A 78 -12.28 5.06 -6.56
CA GLN A 78 -11.50 4.84 -5.35
C GLN A 78 -12.27 5.37 -4.15
N LEU A 79 -12.98 4.48 -3.48
CA LEU A 79 -13.67 4.80 -2.23
C LEU A 79 -12.77 4.51 -1.03
N LEU A 80 -12.87 5.36 -0.03
CA LEU A 80 -12.13 5.28 1.23
C LEU A 80 -12.78 4.25 2.18
N SER A 81 -11.95 3.71 3.07
CA SER A 81 -12.30 2.74 4.09
C SER A 81 -11.56 3.04 5.41
N CYS A 82 -11.90 2.34 6.49
CA CYS A 82 -11.33 2.61 7.83
C CYS A 82 -9.79 2.51 7.83
N ILE A 83 -9.24 1.48 7.17
CA ILE A 83 -7.79 1.29 7.07
C ILE A 83 -7.07 2.44 6.35
N ASP A 84 -7.73 3.16 5.45
CA ASP A 84 -7.14 4.30 4.75
C ASP A 84 -6.87 5.47 5.71
N GLY A 85 -7.62 5.57 6.81
CA GLY A 85 -7.39 6.53 7.88
C GLY A 85 -6.09 6.28 8.67
N LEU A 86 -5.53 5.06 8.57
CA LEU A 86 -4.28 4.68 9.25
C LEU A 86 -3.03 5.04 8.45
N LYS A 87 -3.17 5.68 7.28
CA LYS A 87 -2.02 6.19 6.53
C LYS A 87 -1.24 7.17 7.40
N THR A 88 0.07 6.97 7.47
CA THR A 88 1.01 7.83 8.19
C THR A 88 2.10 8.30 7.24
N MET A 89 2.85 9.34 7.65
CA MET A 89 4.04 9.77 6.91
C MET A 89 5.05 8.62 6.71
N GLY A 90 5.18 7.71 7.68
CA GLY A 90 6.03 6.52 7.54
C GLY A 90 5.56 5.59 6.43
N GLY A 91 4.24 5.37 6.30
CA GLY A 91 3.65 4.60 5.21
C GLY A 91 3.84 5.28 3.85
N THR A 92 3.75 6.61 3.79
CA THR A 92 4.05 7.40 2.59
C THR A 92 5.51 7.27 2.19
N LEU A 93 6.45 7.42 3.13
CA LEU A 93 7.86 7.23 2.84
C LEU A 93 8.16 5.82 2.33
N LEU A 94 7.47 4.80 2.85
CA LEU A 94 7.57 3.43 2.35
C LEU A 94 7.05 3.32 0.91
N HIS A 95 5.89 3.90 0.60
CA HIS A 95 5.34 3.98 -0.75
C HIS A 95 6.37 4.56 -1.73
N GLU A 96 6.85 5.77 -1.45
CA GLU A 96 7.79 6.49 -2.32
C GLU A 96 9.15 5.79 -2.42
N LEU A 97 9.61 5.15 -1.34
CA LEU A 97 10.86 4.38 -1.37
C LEU A 97 10.77 3.23 -2.36
N THR A 98 9.62 2.57 -2.49
CA THR A 98 9.46 1.43 -3.41
C THR A 98 9.54 1.83 -4.88
N HIS A 99 9.27 3.09 -5.23
CA HIS A 99 9.48 3.62 -6.58
C HIS A 99 10.96 3.70 -6.97
N THR A 100 11.86 3.72 -6.00
CA THR A 100 13.29 3.80 -6.28
C THR A 100 13.83 2.48 -6.82
N HIS A 101 14.98 2.53 -7.50
CA HIS A 101 15.64 1.33 -7.98
C HIS A 101 16.05 0.38 -6.85
N LEU A 102 16.43 0.93 -5.69
CA LEU A 102 16.73 0.15 -4.49
C LEU A 102 15.47 -0.44 -3.85
N GLY A 103 14.32 0.22 -4.01
CA GLY A 103 13.02 -0.20 -3.50
C GLY A 103 12.27 -1.18 -4.40
N GLY A 104 12.76 -1.45 -5.61
CA GLY A 104 12.22 -2.49 -6.50
C GLY A 104 11.45 -1.99 -7.72
N ASP A 105 11.57 -0.69 -8.06
CA ASP A 105 10.96 -0.07 -9.25
C ASP A 105 9.44 -0.31 -9.34
N THR A 106 8.72 -0.17 -8.22
CA THR A 106 7.26 -0.24 -8.20
C THR A 106 6.66 1.01 -8.87
N ARG A 107 5.37 0.95 -9.23
CA ARG A 107 4.63 2.03 -9.88
C ARG A 107 3.30 2.24 -9.19
N ASP A 108 2.65 3.37 -9.45
CA ASP A 108 1.24 3.55 -9.09
C ASP A 108 0.37 2.91 -10.17
N LEU A 109 -0.26 1.78 -9.85
CA LEU A 109 -0.93 0.93 -10.85
C LEU A 109 -2.43 0.72 -10.60
N PRO A 110 -3.32 0.98 -11.58
CA PRO A 110 -3.06 1.60 -12.89
C PRO A 110 -2.46 3.01 -12.79
N GLU A 111 -1.73 3.44 -13.82
CA GLU A 111 -0.94 4.68 -13.86
C GLU A 111 -1.62 5.84 -13.13
N GLY A 112 -1.14 6.17 -11.93
CA GLY A 112 -1.60 7.32 -11.13
C GLY A 112 -3.02 7.24 -10.56
N GLU A 113 -3.67 6.08 -10.61
CA GLU A 113 -5.11 5.95 -10.32
C GLU A 113 -5.43 4.82 -9.33
N CYS A 114 -4.48 4.38 -8.50
CA CYS A 114 -4.76 3.29 -7.57
C CYS A 114 -4.12 3.45 -6.21
N TYR A 115 -4.77 4.28 -5.41
CA TYR A 115 -4.45 4.45 -4.02
C TYR A 115 -5.57 3.86 -3.16
N SER A 116 -5.25 3.61 -1.89
CA SER A 116 -6.19 3.13 -0.88
C SER A 116 -6.49 1.63 -0.98
N TRP A 117 -6.95 1.08 0.14
CA TRP A 117 -7.07 -0.37 0.35
C TRP A 117 -7.88 -1.08 -0.72
N LYS A 118 -9.07 -0.55 -1.05
CA LYS A 118 -9.94 -1.14 -2.07
C LYS A 118 -9.25 -1.26 -3.42
N CYS A 119 -8.39 -0.30 -3.76
CA CYS A 119 -7.66 -0.37 -5.01
C CYS A 119 -6.53 -1.40 -4.94
N VAL A 120 -5.79 -1.46 -3.83
CA VAL A 120 -4.77 -2.50 -3.60
C VAL A 120 -5.36 -3.91 -3.68
N VAL A 121 -6.51 -4.14 -3.03
CA VAL A 121 -7.24 -5.42 -3.05
C VAL A 121 -7.73 -5.77 -4.46
N ALA A 122 -8.15 -4.79 -5.26
CA ALA A 122 -8.56 -5.00 -6.64
C ALA A 122 -7.38 -5.26 -7.58
N ALA A 123 -6.28 -4.50 -7.44
CA ALA A 123 -5.12 -4.58 -8.32
C ALA A 123 -4.30 -5.86 -8.11
N LYS A 124 -4.22 -6.38 -6.87
CA LYS A 124 -3.48 -7.61 -6.50
C LYS A 124 -2.08 -7.66 -7.12
N SER A 125 -1.36 -6.54 -7.09
CA SER A 125 -0.12 -6.37 -7.84
C SER A 125 1.06 -6.09 -6.93
N VAL A 126 2.07 -6.97 -6.98
CA VAL A 126 3.38 -6.75 -6.34
C VAL A 126 4.21 -5.66 -7.04
N ARG A 127 3.69 -5.08 -8.11
CA ARG A 127 4.30 -3.94 -8.80
C ARG A 127 3.66 -2.61 -8.41
N ASN A 128 2.61 -2.61 -7.58
CA ASN A 128 1.96 -1.40 -7.11
C ASN A 128 2.62 -0.90 -5.81
N ALA A 129 3.08 0.35 -5.78
CA ALA A 129 3.74 0.93 -4.60
C ALA A 129 2.80 0.96 -3.38
N ASP A 130 1.53 1.31 -3.59
CA ASP A 130 0.55 1.38 -2.51
C ASP A 130 0.24 0.02 -1.89
N SER A 131 0.50 -1.08 -2.62
CA SER A 131 0.38 -2.44 -2.05
C SER A 131 1.38 -2.69 -0.93
N PHE A 132 2.59 -2.13 -1.02
CA PHE A 132 3.59 -2.24 0.04
C PHE A 132 3.25 -1.37 1.25
N ALA A 133 2.78 -0.14 1.01
CA ALA A 133 2.33 0.75 2.08
C ALA A 133 1.15 0.13 2.85
N MET A 134 0.15 -0.41 2.14
CA MET A 134 -1.00 -1.08 2.75
C MET A 134 -0.62 -2.38 3.46
N LEU A 135 0.31 -3.16 2.90
CA LEU A 135 0.84 -4.33 3.58
C LEU A 135 1.52 -3.94 4.90
N GLY A 136 2.28 -2.85 4.93
CA GLY A 136 2.88 -2.33 6.15
C GLY A 136 1.84 -2.00 7.23
N ILE A 137 0.75 -1.34 6.85
CA ILE A 137 -0.37 -1.03 7.76
C ILE A 137 -1.03 -2.34 8.24
N ALA A 138 -1.31 -3.27 7.33
CA ALA A 138 -1.96 -4.54 7.67
C ALA A 138 -1.11 -5.41 8.61
N LEU A 139 0.22 -5.44 8.42
CA LEU A 139 1.14 -6.16 9.31
C LEU A 139 1.23 -5.51 10.69
N GLU A 140 1.18 -4.19 10.78
CA GLU A 140 1.13 -3.47 12.06
C GLU A 140 -0.21 -3.67 12.78
N LEU A 141 -1.32 -3.76 12.04
CA LEU A 141 -2.62 -4.16 12.62
C LEU A 141 -2.57 -5.61 13.12
N TRP A 142 -1.99 -6.51 12.34
CA TRP A 142 -1.82 -7.90 12.75
C TRP A 142 -0.98 -8.01 14.02
N SER A 143 0.15 -7.28 14.13
CA SER A 143 0.97 -7.29 15.35
C SER A 143 0.21 -6.87 16.62
N ARG A 144 -0.95 -6.21 16.46
CA ARG A 144 -1.88 -5.76 17.51
C ARG A 144 -3.15 -6.61 17.61
N ASN A 145 -3.16 -7.79 17.01
CA ASN A 145 -4.28 -8.75 16.95
C ASN A 145 -5.51 -8.25 16.17
N TYR A 146 -5.31 -7.48 15.10
CA TYR A 146 -6.38 -7.09 14.17
C TYR A 146 -6.24 -7.80 12.82
N MET A 147 -7.37 -8.28 12.28
CA MET A 147 -7.47 -8.83 10.93
C MET A 147 -8.14 -7.80 10.03
N VAL A 148 -7.59 -7.57 8.85
CA VAL A 148 -8.14 -6.63 7.85
C VAL A 148 -9.03 -7.40 6.87
N ASN A 149 -10.25 -6.91 6.69
CA ASN A 149 -11.23 -7.46 5.75
C ASN A 149 -11.04 -6.88 4.34
N GLU A 150 -11.58 -7.57 3.33
CA GLU A 150 -11.50 -7.13 1.93
C GLU A 150 -12.10 -5.73 1.69
N ASP A 151 -13.08 -5.32 2.49
CA ASP A 151 -13.75 -4.02 2.38
C ASP A 151 -12.97 -2.85 3.04
N GLY A 152 -11.88 -3.16 3.74
CA GLY A 152 -11.04 -2.19 4.46
C GLY A 152 -11.51 -1.86 5.87
N THR A 153 -12.49 -2.60 6.38
CA THR A 153 -12.74 -2.71 7.82
C THR A 153 -11.72 -3.66 8.45
N PHE A 154 -11.62 -3.64 9.77
CA PHE A 154 -10.76 -4.56 10.51
C PHE A 154 -11.34 -4.81 11.90
N GLU A 155 -11.11 -6.02 12.41
CA GLU A 155 -11.64 -6.48 13.69
C GLU A 155 -10.56 -7.19 14.50
N LYS A 156 -10.71 -7.21 15.83
CA LYS A 156 -9.79 -7.99 16.67
C LYS A 156 -10.06 -9.48 16.48
N PHE A 157 -9.00 -10.26 16.34
CA PHE A 157 -9.10 -11.72 16.43
C PHE A 157 -8.50 -12.20 17.76
N GLU A 158 -9.10 -13.26 18.30
CA GLU A 158 -8.70 -13.90 19.56
C GLU A 158 -7.55 -14.90 19.37
#